data_AF-A0A1A8PT39-F1
#
_entry.id   AF-A0A1A8PT39-F1
#
_cell.length_a   1.000
_cell.length_b   1.000
_cell.length_c   1.000
_cell.angle_alpha   90.00
_cell.angle_beta   90.00
_cell.angle_gamma   90.00
#
_symmetry.space_group_name_H-M   'P 1'
#
loop_
_entity.id
_entity.type
_entity.pdbx_description
1 polymer ?
#
loop_
_entity_poly.entity_id
_entity_poly.type
_entity_poly.pdbx_seq_one_letter_code
_entity_poly.pdbx_strand_id
1 'polypeptide(L)'
;QAGYREPCAQCAVVNWGISEEGRFYCMSCHNVIERTIEVVDLSVTGSSNRLKSIAKGPRTSKEERGYTWLVCEGFQFILKNQADALLRLGVDPNVKEVLCQMWRLYLQKSQQAYTSDRLRGSRFRPLNIDSDSDCATESSIVSERESNLSSFSEIDSDCSGSADERTRRRRNRLMSMRKTLALVHLALVWSREALTLSDLLRLVRDGHVPYLNAYEQFPEEMKLSGNKSSVFNTKSIPSHRLVHKVAQSLVLVLELPAFPPIGPESLLHPAMLSMRYLTDANLPDGLHRWVCRLMERPQKSKRDPSPALPRHDVQAAAHIIVTMKLIFGLDDHTEWELSNKVTPHDPSENLFSFRRWFRLMGAALGRAEQKRDRDMARKQWKPKKPIFLRRKLACSAMKTKSENLK
;
A
#
# COMPACT_ATOMS: atom_id res chain seq x y z
N GLN A 1 -21.70 -30.52 23.41
CA GLN A 1 -21.88 -31.84 24.04
C GLN A 1 -22.13 -31.61 25.51
N ALA A 2 -23.36 -31.88 25.95
CA ALA A 2 -23.74 -31.83 27.35
C ALA A 2 -22.92 -32.90 28.11
N GLY A 3 -22.34 -32.57 29.26
CA GLY A 3 -21.32 -33.38 29.96
C GLY A 3 -21.74 -34.75 30.49
N TYR A 4 -22.83 -35.34 30.00
CA TYR A 4 -23.36 -36.62 30.43
C TYR A 4 -22.75 -37.76 29.58
N ARG A 5 -22.03 -38.68 30.23
CA ARG A 5 -21.22 -39.73 29.58
C ARG A 5 -21.80 -41.14 29.71
N GLU A 6 -22.95 -41.31 30.34
CA GLU A 6 -23.60 -42.61 30.45
C GLU A 6 -24.36 -42.95 29.15
N PRO A 7 -24.34 -44.22 28.71
CA PRO A 7 -25.09 -44.65 27.54
C PRO A 7 -26.60 -44.61 27.79
N CYS A 8 -27.37 -44.27 26.75
CA CYS A 8 -28.82 -44.30 26.83
C CYS A 8 -29.34 -45.71 27.13
N ALA A 9 -30.21 -45.84 28.13
CA ALA A 9 -30.81 -47.13 28.51
C ALA A 9 -31.62 -47.79 27.38
N GLN A 10 -32.09 -47.01 26.39
CA GLN A 10 -32.93 -47.51 25.29
C GLN A 10 -32.14 -47.85 24.02
N CYS A 11 -31.07 -47.13 23.69
CA CYS A 11 -30.33 -47.31 22.43
C CYS A 11 -28.82 -47.46 22.59
N ALA A 12 -28.31 -47.47 23.82
CA ALA A 12 -26.88 -47.54 24.17
C ALA A 12 -25.98 -46.42 23.60
N VAL A 13 -26.53 -45.42 22.90
CA VAL A 13 -25.76 -44.30 22.33
C VAL A 13 -25.50 -43.24 23.40
N VAL A 14 -24.25 -42.78 23.50
CA VAL A 14 -23.83 -41.67 24.37
C VAL A 14 -23.94 -40.35 23.58
N ASN A 15 -25.17 -39.90 23.35
CA ASN A 15 -25.45 -38.65 22.63
C ASN A 15 -26.66 -37.92 23.22
N TRP A 16 -26.40 -36.92 24.07
CA TRP A 16 -27.38 -36.27 24.91
C TRP A 16 -27.51 -34.77 24.62
N GLY A 17 -28.75 -34.31 24.47
CA GLY A 17 -29.16 -32.91 24.41
C GLY A 17 -29.81 -32.48 25.72
N ILE A 18 -29.94 -31.17 25.93
CA ILE A 18 -30.62 -30.58 27.09
C ILE A 18 -31.84 -29.81 26.56
N SER A 19 -33.01 -30.06 27.17
CA SER A 19 -34.26 -29.33 26.91
C SER A 19 -34.25 -27.95 27.59
N GLU A 20 -35.14 -27.04 27.18
CA GLU A 20 -35.25 -25.70 27.79
C GLU A 20 -35.59 -25.77 29.30
N GLU A 21 -36.20 -26.87 29.74
CA GLU A 21 -36.52 -27.18 31.15
C GLU A 21 -35.35 -27.81 31.93
N GLY A 22 -34.17 -27.93 31.33
CA GLY A 22 -32.97 -28.46 31.99
C GLY A 22 -32.90 -29.99 32.12
N ARG A 23 -33.78 -30.74 31.45
CA ARG A 23 -33.76 -32.22 31.41
C ARG A 23 -32.90 -32.72 30.26
N PHE A 24 -32.18 -33.82 30.47
CA PHE A 24 -31.43 -34.48 29.40
C PHE A 24 -32.34 -35.37 28.55
N TYR A 25 -32.18 -35.29 27.23
CA TYR A 25 -32.82 -36.21 26.29
C TYR A 25 -31.80 -36.82 25.33
N CYS A 26 -31.97 -38.08 24.99
CA CYS A 26 -31.11 -38.74 24.00
C CYS A 26 -31.42 -38.19 22.61
N MET A 27 -30.41 -37.72 21.88
CA MET A 27 -30.60 -37.18 20.52
C MET A 27 -30.85 -38.26 19.47
N SER A 28 -30.66 -39.54 19.81
CA SER A 28 -30.83 -40.67 18.89
C SER A 28 -32.19 -41.35 19.00
N CYS A 29 -32.78 -41.41 20.20
CA CYS A 29 -34.07 -42.07 20.44
C CYS A 29 -35.08 -41.21 21.21
N HIS A 30 -34.75 -39.95 21.49
CA HIS A 30 -35.59 -39.00 22.23
C HIS A 30 -36.01 -39.44 23.63
N ASN A 31 -35.35 -40.46 24.21
CA ASN A 31 -35.59 -40.87 25.59
C ASN A 31 -35.15 -39.75 26.56
N VAL A 32 -36.07 -39.29 27.41
CA VAL A 32 -35.83 -38.23 28.40
C VAL A 32 -35.49 -38.87 29.74
N ILE A 33 -34.46 -38.36 30.43
CA ILE A 33 -34.12 -38.77 31.79
C ILE A 33 -34.39 -37.62 32.76
N GLU A 34 -34.88 -37.95 33.96
CA GLU A 34 -35.26 -36.97 35.00
C GLU A 34 -34.07 -36.32 35.73
N ARG A 35 -32.83 -36.59 35.33
CA ARG A 35 -31.68 -35.89 35.90
C ARG A 35 -31.74 -34.42 35.50
N THR A 36 -32.13 -33.56 36.42
CA THR A 36 -31.97 -32.10 36.32
C THR A 36 -30.54 -31.73 36.70
N ILE A 37 -29.99 -30.69 36.09
CA ILE A 37 -28.73 -30.11 36.56
C ILE A 37 -28.94 -29.67 38.01
N GLU A 38 -28.12 -30.16 38.95
CA GLU A 38 -28.06 -29.60 40.30
C GLU A 38 -27.70 -28.12 40.18
N VAL A 39 -28.70 -27.26 40.33
CA VAL A 39 -28.48 -25.82 40.48
C VAL A 39 -27.89 -25.66 41.87
N VAL A 40 -26.59 -25.37 41.94
CA VAL A 40 -25.95 -24.98 43.20
C VAL A 40 -26.60 -23.69 43.68
N ASP A 41 -27.52 -23.81 44.63
CA ASP A 41 -28.11 -22.71 45.37
C ASP A 41 -27.00 -22.05 46.22
N LEU A 42 -26.78 -20.75 46.00
CA LEU A 42 -25.73 -19.96 46.64
C LEU A 42 -26.23 -19.25 47.91
N SER A 43 -27.36 -19.66 48.46
CA SER A 43 -27.92 -19.06 49.67
C SER A 43 -27.92 -20.01 50.86
N VAL A 44 -27.23 -19.58 51.93
CA VAL A 44 -27.17 -20.14 53.29
C VAL A 44 -26.12 -21.24 53.54
N THR A 45 -24.94 -20.84 54.01
CA THR A 45 -24.36 -21.27 55.32
C THR A 45 -23.15 -20.40 55.67
N GLY A 46 -23.00 -20.11 56.96
CA GLY A 46 -22.09 -19.12 57.50
C GLY A 46 -20.62 -19.55 57.60
N SER A 47 -19.81 -18.51 57.80
CA SER A 47 -18.63 -18.49 58.68
C SER A 47 -17.65 -19.66 58.59
N SER A 48 -16.73 -19.61 57.61
CA SER A 48 -15.36 -20.09 57.86
C SER A 48 -14.36 -19.48 56.88
N ASN A 49 -13.47 -18.65 57.42
CA ASN A 49 -12.31 -18.12 56.70
C ASN A 49 -11.33 -19.25 56.39
N ARG A 50 -11.45 -19.86 55.21
CA ARG A 50 -10.39 -20.65 54.59
C ARG A 50 -10.25 -20.24 53.12
N LEU A 51 -9.29 -19.35 52.87
CA LEU A 51 -8.77 -19.06 51.53
C LEU A 51 -8.21 -20.35 50.92
N LYS A 52 -9.02 -21.06 50.13
CA LYS A 52 -8.51 -22.02 49.15
C LYS A 52 -8.16 -21.23 47.90
N SER A 53 -6.88 -21.23 47.55
CA SER A 53 -6.40 -20.62 46.31
C SER A 53 -7.10 -21.27 45.13
N ILE A 54 -7.92 -20.49 44.42
CA ILE A 54 -8.40 -20.89 43.10
C ILE A 54 -7.19 -20.83 42.18
N ALA A 55 -6.62 -22.00 41.88
CA ALA A 55 -5.73 -22.13 40.74
C ALA A 55 -6.49 -21.61 39.52
N LYS A 56 -6.02 -20.50 38.94
CA LYS A 56 -6.53 -20.01 37.66
C LYS A 56 -6.26 -21.12 36.64
N GLY A 57 -7.30 -21.92 36.35
CA GLY A 57 -7.30 -22.77 35.17
C GLY A 57 -6.94 -21.90 33.95
N PRO A 58 -6.26 -22.47 32.94
CA PRO A 58 -5.99 -21.74 31.72
C PRO A 58 -7.34 -21.25 31.21
N ARG A 59 -7.47 -19.94 30.99
CA ARG A 59 -8.62 -19.39 30.29
C ARG A 59 -8.71 -20.17 28.98
N THR A 60 -9.66 -21.08 28.89
CA THR A 60 -10.18 -21.53 27.61
C THR A 60 -10.87 -20.31 27.04
N SER A 61 -10.06 -19.45 26.39
CA SER A 61 -10.57 -18.68 25.27
C SER A 61 -11.36 -19.70 24.47
N LYS A 62 -12.66 -19.50 24.33
CA LYS A 62 -13.38 -20.15 23.24
C LYS A 62 -12.52 -19.88 22.02
N GLU A 63 -11.83 -20.91 21.53
CA GLU A 63 -11.24 -20.87 20.21
C GLU A 63 -12.48 -20.80 19.31
N GLU A 64 -12.92 -19.56 19.03
CA GLU A 64 -13.60 -19.30 17.79
C GLU A 64 -12.77 -20.05 16.75
N ARG A 65 -13.39 -21.01 16.05
CA ARG A 65 -12.83 -21.69 14.88
C ARG A 65 -12.65 -20.66 13.75
N GLY A 66 -12.00 -19.54 14.03
CA GLY A 66 -11.61 -18.51 13.12
C GLY A 66 -10.40 -19.03 12.36
N TYR A 67 -10.59 -19.16 11.05
CA TYR A 67 -9.55 -19.48 10.10
C TYR A 67 -8.27 -18.67 10.38
N THR A 68 -7.18 -19.33 10.77
CA THR A 68 -5.87 -18.67 10.93
C THR A 68 -5.29 -18.38 9.56
N TRP A 69 -5.48 -17.15 9.09
CA TRP A 69 -5.04 -16.71 7.77
C TRP A 69 -3.57 -16.27 7.74
N LEU A 70 -2.94 -16.42 6.56
CA LEU A 70 -1.55 -16.07 6.27
C LEU A 70 -1.43 -14.61 5.82
N VAL A 71 -0.32 -13.94 6.12
CA VAL A 71 -0.10 -12.54 5.70
C VAL A 71 -0.27 -12.35 4.18
N CYS A 72 0.12 -13.35 3.39
CA CYS A 72 -0.04 -13.40 1.94
C CYS A 72 -1.52 -13.31 1.53
N GLU A 73 -2.43 -13.93 2.28
CA GLU A 73 -3.88 -13.90 2.00
C GLU A 73 -4.46 -12.50 2.23
N GLY A 74 -3.95 -11.77 3.24
CA GLY A 74 -4.31 -10.36 3.42
C GLY A 74 -3.88 -9.48 2.25
N PHE A 75 -2.66 -9.68 1.73
CA PHE A 75 -2.22 -8.98 0.53
C PHE A 75 -3.01 -9.38 -0.72
N GLN A 76 -3.34 -10.66 -0.87
CA GLN A 76 -4.21 -11.13 -1.95
C GLN A 76 -5.58 -10.48 -1.89
N PHE A 77 -6.17 -10.34 -0.70
CA PHE A 77 -7.44 -9.65 -0.51
C PHE A 77 -7.34 -8.17 -0.93
N ILE A 78 -6.27 -7.47 -0.50
CA ILE A 78 -6.04 -6.07 -0.88
C ILE A 78 -5.87 -5.93 -2.39
N LEU A 79 -5.04 -6.77 -3.02
CA LEU A 79 -4.83 -6.77 -4.47
C LEU A 79 -6.14 -7.03 -5.23
N LYS A 80 -6.98 -7.96 -4.74
CA LYS A 80 -8.31 -8.22 -5.31
C LYS A 80 -9.20 -6.98 -5.21
N ASN A 81 -9.25 -6.32 -4.06
CA ASN A 81 -10.04 -5.11 -3.89
C ASN A 81 -9.55 -3.95 -4.75
N GLN A 82 -8.23 -3.81 -4.91
CA GLN A 82 -7.61 -2.83 -5.81
C GLN A 82 -7.99 -3.11 -7.27
N ALA A 83 -7.92 -4.36 -7.72
CA ALA A 83 -8.36 -4.75 -9.06
C ALA A 83 -9.86 -4.50 -9.26
N ASP A 84 -10.70 -4.94 -8.32
CA ASP A 84 -12.15 -4.74 -8.38
C ASP A 84 -12.52 -3.25 -8.38
N ALA A 85 -11.74 -2.41 -7.70
CA ALA A 85 -11.90 -0.95 -7.76
C ALA A 85 -11.60 -0.39 -9.16
N LEU A 86 -10.52 -0.85 -9.80
CA LEU A 86 -10.19 -0.45 -11.18
C LEU A 86 -11.24 -0.91 -12.19
N LEU A 87 -11.77 -2.13 -12.04
CA LEU A 87 -12.85 -2.63 -12.91
C LEU A 87 -14.11 -1.77 -12.80
N ARG A 88 -14.49 -1.32 -11.60
CA ARG A 88 -15.62 -0.39 -11.41
C ARG A 88 -15.40 0.97 -12.07
N LEU A 89 -14.14 1.35 -12.32
CA LEU A 89 -13.77 2.58 -13.02
C LEU A 89 -13.68 2.39 -14.55
N GLY A 90 -13.98 1.19 -15.06
CA GLY A 90 -14.04 0.89 -16.50
C GLY A 90 -12.72 0.39 -17.11
N VAL A 91 -11.74 0.00 -16.28
CA VAL A 91 -10.51 -0.66 -16.76
C VAL A 91 -10.85 -2.07 -17.29
N ASP A 92 -10.14 -2.52 -18.33
CA ASP A 92 -10.42 -3.81 -18.96
C ASP A 92 -10.33 -4.99 -17.97
N PRO A 93 -11.29 -5.94 -17.99
CA PRO A 93 -11.27 -7.13 -17.14
C PRO A 93 -9.99 -7.95 -17.18
N ASN A 94 -9.28 -7.97 -18.32
CA ASN A 94 -8.02 -8.70 -18.51
C ASN A 94 -6.92 -8.25 -17.51
N VAL A 95 -6.94 -6.99 -17.06
CA VAL A 95 -5.98 -6.49 -16.04
C VAL A 95 -6.02 -7.34 -14.78
N LYS A 96 -7.21 -7.81 -14.38
CA LYS A 96 -7.37 -8.67 -13.20
C LYS A 96 -6.71 -10.02 -13.40
N GLU A 97 -6.81 -10.60 -14.59
CA GLU A 97 -6.15 -11.87 -14.92
C GLU A 97 -4.63 -11.72 -14.93
N VAL A 98 -4.12 -10.68 -15.57
CA VAL A 98 -2.69 -10.34 -15.59
C VAL A 98 -2.16 -10.12 -14.18
N LEU A 99 -2.87 -9.36 -13.35
CA LEU A 99 -2.49 -9.14 -11.94
C LEU A 99 -2.49 -10.45 -11.14
N CYS A 100 -3.48 -11.32 -11.34
CA CYS A 100 -3.51 -12.65 -10.72
C CYS A 100 -2.31 -13.51 -11.13
N GLN A 101 -1.91 -13.48 -12.41
CA GLN A 101 -0.72 -14.18 -12.88
C GLN A 101 0.56 -13.62 -12.25
N MET A 102 0.73 -12.28 -12.24
CA MET A 102 1.87 -11.62 -11.59
C MET A 102 1.94 -11.92 -10.10
N TRP A 103 0.79 -12.00 -9.41
CA TRP A 103 0.73 -12.37 -8.00
C TRP A 103 1.16 -13.83 -7.76
N ARG A 104 0.71 -14.77 -8.59
CA ARG A 104 1.13 -16.18 -8.50
C ARG A 104 2.63 -16.33 -8.74
N LEU A 105 3.16 -15.66 -9.77
CA LEU A 105 4.59 -15.61 -10.06
C LEU A 105 5.38 -15.02 -8.89
N TYR A 106 4.88 -13.94 -8.30
CA TYR A 106 5.48 -13.33 -7.11
C TYR A 106 5.56 -14.31 -5.94
N LEU A 107 4.46 -15.01 -5.64
CA LEU A 107 4.42 -15.99 -4.55
C LEU A 107 5.41 -17.13 -4.76
N GLN A 108 5.54 -17.62 -6.00
CA GLN A 108 6.49 -18.66 -6.38
C GLN A 108 7.94 -18.18 -6.24
N LYS A 109 8.29 -17.04 -6.87
CA LYS A 109 9.66 -16.49 -6.87
C LYS A 109 10.10 -16.02 -5.48
N SER A 110 9.16 -15.57 -4.65
CA SER A 110 9.44 -15.20 -3.25
C SER A 110 9.45 -16.38 -2.27
N GLN A 111 9.14 -17.60 -2.72
CA GLN A 111 9.04 -18.82 -1.90
C GLN A 111 8.01 -18.70 -0.75
N GLN A 112 6.97 -17.89 -0.96
CA GLN A 112 5.87 -17.73 0.00
C GLN A 112 4.78 -18.79 -0.22
N ALA A 113 4.62 -19.29 -1.44
CA ALA A 113 3.75 -20.40 -1.79
C ALA A 113 4.28 -21.11 -3.06
N TYR A 114 3.73 -22.30 -3.36
CA TYR A 114 4.06 -23.08 -4.57
C TYR A 114 5.54 -23.51 -4.69
N THR A 115 6.23 -23.76 -3.58
CA THR A 115 7.61 -24.28 -3.53
C THR A 115 7.74 -25.46 -2.57
N SER A 116 8.61 -26.41 -2.90
CA SER A 116 8.90 -27.62 -2.09
C SER A 116 9.54 -27.28 -0.73
N ASP A 117 10.31 -26.19 -0.69
CA ASP A 117 10.85 -25.61 0.54
C ASP A 117 10.09 -24.32 0.85
N ARG A 118 9.13 -24.37 1.77
CA ARG A 118 8.45 -23.17 2.28
C ARG A 118 9.35 -22.51 3.30
N LEU A 119 9.42 -21.18 3.29
CA LEU A 119 9.96 -20.41 4.42
C LEU A 119 9.14 -20.76 5.67
N ARG A 120 9.63 -21.73 6.46
CA ARG A 120 9.00 -22.22 7.69
C ARG A 120 8.82 -21.04 8.65
N GLY A 121 7.58 -20.55 8.77
CA GLY A 121 7.09 -19.64 9.81
C GLY A 121 8.09 -18.61 10.33
N SER A 122 8.64 -17.75 9.46
CA SER A 122 9.49 -16.65 9.93
C SER A 122 8.62 -15.67 10.72
N ARG A 123 8.78 -15.67 12.05
CA ARG A 123 8.20 -14.66 12.95
C ARG A 123 8.47 -13.27 12.37
N PHE A 124 7.41 -12.60 11.94
CA PHE A 124 7.44 -11.21 11.48
C PHE A 124 8.00 -10.34 12.62
N ARG A 125 9.23 -9.84 12.45
CA ARG A 125 9.79 -8.77 13.29
C ARG A 125 9.92 -7.55 12.38
N PRO A 126 8.97 -6.60 12.40
CA PRO A 126 9.17 -5.33 11.75
C PRO A 126 10.28 -4.61 12.52
N LEU A 127 11.41 -4.36 11.87
CA LEU A 127 12.35 -3.33 12.34
C LEU A 127 11.70 -1.99 11.96
N ASN A 128 11.42 -1.15 12.96
CA ASN A 128 10.92 0.21 12.77
C ASN A 128 11.93 1.00 11.94
N ILE A 129 11.61 1.27 10.68
CA ILE A 129 12.28 2.28 9.86
C ILE A 129 11.19 2.89 8.98
N ASP A 130 10.50 3.88 9.53
CA ASP A 130 9.77 4.88 8.76
C ASP A 130 10.12 6.23 9.40
N SER A 131 11.14 6.90 8.87
CA SER A 131 11.38 8.32 9.09
C SER A 131 12.27 8.86 7.97
N ASP A 132 11.75 8.88 6.75
CA ASP A 132 12.28 9.77 5.71
C ASP A 132 11.30 10.94 5.63
N SER A 133 11.70 12.03 6.28
CA SER A 133 11.05 13.33 6.26
C SER A 133 11.60 14.11 5.07
N ASP A 134 10.88 14.15 3.97
CA ASP A 134 11.21 15.02 2.83
C ASP A 134 10.69 16.43 3.12
N CYS A 135 11.52 17.28 3.73
CA CYS A 135 11.27 18.72 3.79
C CYS A 135 11.89 19.37 2.55
N ALA A 136 11.04 19.82 1.62
CA ALA A 136 11.46 20.65 0.51
C ALA A 136 11.53 22.11 0.98
N THR A 137 12.75 22.65 1.07
CA THR A 137 12.97 24.09 1.20
C THR A 137 13.80 24.54 0.00
N GLU A 138 13.12 25.16 -0.96
CA GLU A 138 13.72 25.95 -2.03
C GLU A 138 14.28 27.25 -1.43
N SER A 139 15.58 27.52 -1.61
CA SER A 139 16.05 28.88 -1.86
C SER A 139 17.39 28.88 -2.60
N SER A 140 17.34 29.56 -3.74
CA SER A 140 18.36 30.03 -4.66
C SER A 140 19.58 30.73 -4.05
N ILE A 141 20.77 30.58 -4.66
CA ILE A 141 21.49 31.59 -5.49
C ILE A 141 22.89 31.07 -5.90
N VAL A 142 23.07 30.90 -7.22
CA VAL A 142 24.21 31.20 -8.13
C VAL A 142 25.66 31.05 -7.66
N SER A 143 26.42 30.17 -8.35
CA SER A 143 27.67 30.55 -9.03
C SER A 143 28.07 29.51 -10.09
N GLU A 144 28.38 30.02 -11.28
CA GLU A 144 28.79 29.32 -12.49
C GLU A 144 30.20 28.70 -12.35
N ARG A 145 30.39 27.53 -12.95
CA ARG A 145 31.56 27.23 -13.81
C ARG A 145 31.36 25.88 -14.52
N GLU A 146 31.38 25.97 -15.85
CA GLU A 146 31.37 24.84 -16.76
C GLU A 146 32.60 23.95 -16.55
N SER A 147 32.37 22.64 -16.41
CA SER A 147 33.27 21.62 -16.95
C SER A 147 32.57 20.26 -17.04
N ASN A 148 32.47 19.77 -18.29
CA ASN A 148 32.48 18.38 -18.72
C ASN A 148 31.56 17.37 -17.99
N LEU A 149 30.45 17.10 -18.67
CA LEU A 149 29.52 16.00 -18.48
C LEU A 149 30.26 14.64 -18.50
N SER A 150 30.48 14.08 -17.30
CA SER A 150 30.93 12.69 -17.13
C SER A 150 29.89 11.92 -16.32
N SER A 151 29.68 10.69 -16.79
CA SER A 151 28.65 9.74 -16.41
C SER A 151 28.67 9.44 -14.90
N PHE A 152 27.68 9.94 -14.15
CA PHE A 152 27.53 9.62 -12.72
C PHE A 152 26.81 8.28 -12.55
N SER A 153 27.60 7.21 -12.53
CA SER A 153 27.22 5.93 -11.94
C SER A 153 27.49 5.96 -10.44
N GLU A 154 26.53 6.43 -9.65
CA GLU A 154 26.53 6.18 -8.20
C GLU A 154 25.92 4.80 -7.94
N ILE A 155 26.76 3.80 -8.14
CA ILE A 155 26.67 2.54 -7.40
C ILE A 155 27.32 2.83 -6.06
N ASP A 156 26.48 3.06 -5.04
CA ASP A 156 26.91 3.08 -3.64
C ASP A 156 27.37 1.65 -3.28
N SER A 157 28.69 1.46 -3.31
CA SER A 157 29.38 0.19 -3.11
C SER A 157 30.17 0.25 -1.81
N ASP A 158 29.61 -0.40 -0.79
CA ASP A 158 30.22 -1.12 0.34
C ASP A 158 31.19 -0.35 1.27
N CYS A 159 31.01 -0.42 2.59
CA CYS A 159 31.43 -1.60 3.37
C CYS A 159 30.62 -1.79 4.68
N SER A 160 29.84 -2.88 4.80
CA SER A 160 29.76 -3.71 6.02
C SER A 160 29.01 -5.04 5.79
N GLY A 161 29.79 -6.12 5.62
CA GLY A 161 29.52 -7.52 5.93
C GLY A 161 28.15 -8.15 5.63
N SER A 162 28.11 -9.02 4.61
CA SER A 162 27.37 -10.31 4.42
C SER A 162 25.98 -10.55 5.06
N ALA A 163 25.75 -10.13 6.30
CA ALA A 163 24.45 -10.07 6.94
C ALA A 163 23.49 -9.07 6.28
N ASP A 164 23.97 -7.90 5.82
CA ASP A 164 23.09 -6.89 5.22
C ASP A 164 22.56 -7.34 3.85
N GLU A 165 23.39 -7.94 3.00
CA GLU A 165 22.97 -8.44 1.68
C GLU A 165 21.93 -9.58 1.78
N ARG A 166 22.12 -10.53 2.71
CA ARG A 166 21.13 -11.58 2.98
C ARG A 166 19.82 -11.00 3.52
N THR A 167 19.90 -9.96 4.34
CA THR A 167 18.73 -9.28 4.91
C THR A 167 17.99 -8.46 3.85
N ARG A 168 18.70 -7.76 2.96
CA ARG A 168 18.16 -7.04 1.80
C ARG A 168 17.47 -8.01 0.82
N ARG A 169 18.11 -9.12 0.47
CA ARG A 169 17.51 -10.17 -0.37
C ARG A 169 16.24 -10.74 0.27
N ARG A 170 16.25 -11.00 1.57
CA ARG A 170 15.08 -11.48 2.31
C ARG A 170 13.97 -10.42 2.39
N ARG A 171 14.31 -9.14 2.55
CA ARG A 171 13.36 -8.01 2.56
C ARG A 171 12.74 -7.77 1.19
N ASN A 172 13.50 -7.98 0.11
CA ASN A 172 12.99 -7.94 -1.25
C ASN A 172 11.97 -9.07 -1.52
N ARG A 173 12.10 -10.22 -0.84
CA ARG A 173 11.12 -11.31 -0.93
C ARG A 173 9.84 -11.09 -0.13
N LEU A 174 9.86 -10.26 0.92
CA LEU A 174 8.66 -10.01 1.74
C LEU A 174 7.70 -9.03 1.07
N MET A 175 6.41 -9.32 1.15
CA MET A 175 5.37 -8.45 0.59
C MET A 175 5.19 -7.18 1.44
N SER A 176 4.86 -6.06 0.77
CA SER A 176 4.59 -4.78 1.42
C SER A 176 3.48 -4.04 0.67
N MET A 177 2.84 -3.06 1.33
CA MET A 177 1.79 -2.25 0.68
C MET A 177 2.33 -1.53 -0.56
N ARG A 178 3.56 -1.01 -0.53
CA ARG A 178 4.20 -0.40 -1.72
C ARG A 178 4.29 -1.38 -2.90
N LYS A 179 4.50 -2.68 -2.65
CA LYS A 179 4.53 -3.71 -3.69
C LYS A 179 3.14 -4.02 -4.26
N THR A 180 2.05 -3.77 -3.53
CA THR A 180 0.70 -3.96 -4.10
C THR A 180 0.44 -2.94 -5.21
N LEU A 181 0.71 -1.66 -4.98
CA LEU A 181 0.62 -0.63 -6.02
C LEU A 181 1.59 -0.89 -7.18
N ALA A 182 2.80 -1.36 -6.87
CA ALA A 182 3.76 -1.70 -7.90
C ALA A 182 3.25 -2.85 -8.80
N LEU A 183 2.70 -3.93 -8.23
CA LEU A 183 2.10 -5.03 -9.01
C LEU A 183 0.90 -4.57 -9.84
N VAL A 184 0.04 -3.72 -9.27
CA VAL A 184 -1.09 -3.12 -10.02
C VAL A 184 -0.57 -2.28 -11.18
N HIS A 185 0.45 -1.45 -10.96
CA HIS A 185 1.07 -0.67 -12.02
C HIS A 185 1.69 -1.55 -13.12
N LEU A 186 2.39 -2.63 -12.75
CA LEU A 186 2.92 -3.59 -13.72
C LEU A 186 1.81 -4.23 -14.56
N ALA A 187 0.69 -4.62 -13.94
CA ALA A 187 -0.44 -5.21 -14.64
C ALA A 187 -1.11 -4.24 -15.61
N LEU A 188 -1.24 -2.96 -15.25
CA LEU A 188 -1.76 -1.91 -16.12
C LEU A 188 -0.87 -1.69 -17.35
N VAL A 189 0.45 -1.59 -17.15
CA VAL A 189 1.41 -1.41 -18.25
C VAL A 189 1.43 -2.63 -19.16
N TRP A 190 1.41 -3.83 -18.59
CA TRP A 190 1.38 -5.08 -19.35
C TRP A 190 0.10 -5.23 -20.20
N SER A 191 -1.03 -4.76 -19.68
CA SER A 191 -2.31 -4.78 -20.37
C SER A 191 -2.47 -3.62 -21.37
N ARG A 192 -1.52 -2.67 -21.40
CA ARG A 192 -1.53 -1.48 -22.25
C ARG A 192 -2.70 -0.53 -21.98
N GLU A 193 -3.13 -0.47 -20.71
CA GLU A 193 -4.18 0.44 -20.27
C GLU A 193 -3.75 1.90 -20.32
N ALA A 194 -4.70 2.80 -20.58
CA ALA A 194 -4.47 4.25 -20.59
C ALA A 194 -4.11 4.85 -19.20
N LEU A 195 -4.34 4.07 -18.14
CA LEU A 195 -4.19 4.50 -16.76
C LEU A 195 -2.72 4.43 -16.34
N THR A 196 -2.12 5.62 -16.14
CA THR A 196 -0.69 5.75 -15.82
C THR A 196 -0.41 5.56 -14.32
N LEU A 197 0.87 5.48 -13.92
CA LEU A 197 1.22 5.45 -12.49
C LEU A 197 0.74 6.71 -11.76
N SER A 198 0.83 7.87 -12.42
CA SER A 198 0.33 9.14 -11.88
C SER A 198 -1.19 9.09 -11.64
N ASP A 199 -1.95 8.48 -12.54
CA ASP A 199 -3.40 8.26 -12.38
C ASP A 199 -3.70 7.30 -11.23
N LEU A 200 -2.97 6.19 -11.12
CA LEU A 200 -3.15 5.23 -10.03
C LEU A 200 -2.95 5.89 -8.66
N LEU A 201 -1.90 6.71 -8.52
CA LEU A 201 -1.63 7.44 -7.28
C LEU A 201 -2.69 8.50 -6.99
N ARG A 202 -3.23 9.16 -8.02
CA ARG A 202 -4.38 10.07 -7.87
C ARG A 202 -5.62 9.33 -7.39
N LEU A 203 -5.95 8.18 -7.98
CA LEU A 203 -7.09 7.35 -7.56
C LEU A 203 -6.97 6.84 -6.13
N VAL A 204 -5.74 6.51 -5.69
CA VAL A 204 -5.47 6.16 -4.29
C VAL A 204 -5.70 7.37 -3.37
N ARG A 205 -5.22 8.55 -3.77
CA ARG A 205 -5.40 9.81 -3.02
C ARG A 205 -6.87 10.20 -2.88
N ASP A 206 -7.64 9.99 -3.94
CA ASP A 206 -9.06 10.34 -3.97
C ASP A 206 -9.91 9.32 -3.19
N GLY A 207 -9.37 8.12 -2.95
CA GLY A 207 -10.02 7.04 -2.19
C GLY A 207 -10.77 6.04 -3.05
N HIS A 208 -10.63 6.13 -4.39
CA HIS A 208 -11.25 5.20 -5.32
C HIS A 208 -10.54 3.84 -5.31
N VAL A 209 -9.21 3.82 -5.15
CA VAL A 209 -8.41 2.60 -5.04
C VAL A 209 -7.94 2.42 -3.60
N PRO A 210 -8.28 1.29 -2.93
CA PRO A 210 -7.93 1.10 -1.54
C PRO A 210 -6.44 0.86 -1.32
N TYR A 211 -5.86 1.58 -0.37
CA TYR A 211 -4.44 1.49 -0.04
C TYR A 211 -4.16 1.95 1.40
N LEU A 212 -4.64 3.15 1.73
CA LEU A 212 -4.55 3.69 3.07
C LEU A 212 -5.49 2.92 4.00
N ASN A 213 -5.00 2.60 5.21
CA ASN A 213 -5.72 1.77 6.19
C ASN A 213 -6.42 0.53 5.57
N ALA A 214 -5.78 -0.15 4.62
CA ALA A 214 -6.41 -1.21 3.83
C ALA A 214 -7.01 -2.36 4.68
N TYR A 215 -6.54 -2.52 5.92
CA TYR A 215 -7.10 -3.47 6.87
C TYR A 215 -8.58 -3.25 7.24
N GLU A 216 -9.10 -2.03 7.10
CA GLU A 216 -10.50 -1.75 7.43
C GLU A 216 -11.48 -2.54 6.56
N GLN A 217 -11.03 -2.86 5.34
CA GLN A 217 -11.80 -3.63 4.37
C GLN A 217 -11.78 -5.14 4.64
N PHE A 218 -10.94 -5.62 5.57
CA PHE A 218 -10.89 -7.05 5.86
C PHE A 218 -12.21 -7.54 6.44
N PRO A 219 -12.67 -8.74 6.03
CA PRO A 219 -13.87 -9.35 6.57
C PRO A 219 -13.64 -9.74 8.04
N GLU A 220 -14.71 -10.08 8.75
CA GLU A 220 -14.66 -10.31 10.20
C GLU A 220 -13.77 -11.49 10.60
N GLU A 221 -13.61 -12.46 9.70
CA GLU A 221 -12.77 -13.64 9.89
C GLU A 221 -11.27 -13.28 9.80
N MET A 222 -10.94 -12.17 9.14
CA MET A 222 -9.57 -11.66 8.99
C MET A 222 -9.23 -10.54 10.00
N LYS A 223 -9.76 -10.61 11.23
CA LYS A 223 -9.42 -9.67 12.31
C LYS A 223 -7.91 -9.69 12.61
N LEU A 224 -7.25 -8.55 12.40
CA LEU A 224 -5.83 -8.37 12.70
C LEU A 224 -5.61 -8.29 14.21
N SER A 225 -4.85 -9.23 14.76
CA SER A 225 -4.37 -9.16 16.14
C SER A 225 -2.83 -8.95 16.17
N GLY A 226 -2.37 -8.03 17.03
CA GLY A 226 -0.94 -7.80 17.29
C GLY A 226 -0.14 -7.18 16.13
N ASN A 227 1.14 -7.55 16.03
CA ASN A 227 2.14 -6.97 15.10
C ASN A 227 1.80 -7.11 13.61
N LYS A 228 0.85 -7.98 13.22
CA LYS A 228 0.39 -8.10 11.83
C LYS A 228 -0.37 -6.85 11.36
N SER A 229 -0.92 -6.07 12.30
CA SER A 229 -1.69 -4.88 11.99
C SER A 229 -0.87 -3.73 11.42
N SER A 230 0.43 -3.64 11.73
CA SER A 230 1.25 -2.51 11.27
C SER A 230 1.55 -2.57 9.78
N VAL A 231 1.64 -3.76 9.20
CA VAL A 231 1.98 -3.97 7.78
C VAL A 231 0.90 -3.41 6.86
N PHE A 232 -0.37 -3.50 7.27
CA PHE A 232 -1.53 -3.05 6.50
C PHE A 232 -2.02 -1.65 6.92
N ASN A 233 -1.41 -1.05 7.96
CA ASN A 233 -1.75 0.27 8.49
C ASN A 233 -0.90 1.36 7.82
N THR A 234 -1.01 1.48 6.50
CA THR A 234 -0.31 2.53 5.75
C THR A 234 -1.07 3.86 5.86
N LYS A 235 -0.36 4.91 6.29
CA LYS A 235 -0.92 6.24 6.55
C LYS A 235 -0.55 7.30 5.51
N SER A 236 0.43 7.01 4.65
CA SER A 236 0.91 7.93 3.62
C SER A 236 0.94 7.25 2.26
N ILE A 237 0.74 8.05 1.21
CA ILE A 237 0.81 7.59 -0.18
C ILE A 237 2.26 7.71 -0.63
N PRO A 238 2.87 6.66 -1.19
CA PRO A 238 4.25 6.71 -1.67
C PRO A 238 4.39 7.63 -2.88
N SER A 239 5.59 8.19 -3.08
CA SER A 239 5.90 9.00 -4.27
C SER A 239 5.94 8.15 -5.54
N HIS A 240 5.70 8.79 -6.69
CA HIS A 240 5.77 8.17 -8.02
C HIS A 240 7.11 7.45 -8.24
N ARG A 241 8.23 8.17 -8.01
CA ARG A 241 9.60 7.64 -8.12
C ARG A 241 9.79 6.37 -7.29
N LEU A 242 9.28 6.35 -6.06
CA LEU A 242 9.41 5.21 -5.16
C LEU A 242 8.63 4.00 -5.67
N VAL A 243 7.37 4.18 -6.06
CA VAL A 243 6.55 3.07 -6.60
C VAL A 243 7.16 2.52 -7.89
N HIS A 244 7.61 3.40 -8.79
CA HIS A 244 8.28 2.97 -10.01
C HIS A 244 9.57 2.20 -9.73
N LYS A 245 10.41 2.64 -8.78
CA LYS A 245 11.62 1.91 -8.36
C LYS A 245 11.29 0.51 -7.81
N VAL A 246 10.22 0.41 -7.00
CA VAL A 246 9.74 -0.88 -6.49
C VAL A 246 9.21 -1.75 -7.62
N ALA A 247 8.48 -1.20 -8.57
CA ALA A 247 7.98 -1.91 -9.75
C ALA A 247 9.13 -2.44 -10.63
N GLN A 248 10.12 -1.61 -10.94
CA GLN A 248 11.34 -2.04 -11.65
C GLN A 248 12.07 -3.17 -10.91
N SER A 249 12.15 -3.09 -9.58
CA SER A 249 12.74 -4.16 -8.77
C SER A 249 11.93 -5.45 -8.87
N LEU A 250 10.59 -5.36 -8.93
CA LEU A 250 9.72 -6.52 -9.12
C LEU A 250 9.87 -7.14 -10.51
N VAL A 251 10.08 -6.35 -11.57
CA VAL A 251 10.36 -6.88 -12.92
C VAL A 251 11.54 -7.86 -12.90
N LEU A 252 12.62 -7.49 -12.20
CA LEU A 252 13.80 -8.34 -12.05
C LEU A 252 13.53 -9.58 -11.17
N VAL A 253 12.82 -9.42 -10.04
CA VAL A 253 12.50 -10.54 -9.13
C VAL A 253 11.54 -11.55 -9.77
N LEU A 254 10.61 -11.07 -10.58
CA LEU A 254 9.65 -11.88 -11.30
C LEU A 254 10.23 -12.48 -12.59
N GLU A 255 11.41 -12.02 -13.02
CA GLU A 255 12.05 -12.39 -14.27
C GLU A 255 11.10 -12.19 -15.46
N LEU A 256 10.38 -11.06 -15.48
CA LEU A 256 9.47 -10.77 -16.58
C LEU A 256 10.26 -10.53 -17.87
N PRO A 257 9.76 -10.99 -19.04
CA PRO A 257 10.36 -10.63 -20.31
C PRO A 257 10.13 -9.14 -20.60
N ALA A 258 10.65 -8.68 -21.74
CA ALA A 258 10.38 -7.33 -22.21
C ALA A 258 8.86 -7.08 -22.28
N PHE A 259 8.44 -5.90 -21.83
CA PHE A 259 7.04 -5.50 -21.89
C PHE A 259 6.55 -5.49 -23.34
N PRO A 260 5.27 -5.84 -23.60
CA PRO A 260 4.70 -5.80 -24.93
C PRO A 260 4.91 -4.43 -25.58
N PRO A 261 5.39 -4.37 -26.84
CA PRO A 261 5.55 -3.10 -27.52
C PRO A 261 4.18 -2.43 -27.67
N ILE A 262 4.17 -1.11 -27.48
CA ILE A 262 2.98 -0.29 -27.69
C ILE A 262 3.06 0.36 -29.07
N GLY A 263 1.97 0.25 -29.84
CA GLY A 263 1.83 0.96 -31.11
C GLY A 263 1.43 2.42 -30.90
N PRO A 264 1.48 3.25 -31.98
CA PRO A 264 1.06 4.65 -31.93
C PRO A 264 -0.39 4.86 -31.48
N GLU A 265 -1.28 3.92 -31.85
CA GLU A 265 -2.70 3.93 -31.51
C GLU A 265 -3.01 3.55 -30.04
N SER A 266 -2.00 3.08 -29.30
CA SER A 266 -2.19 2.73 -27.89
C SER A 266 -2.43 3.98 -27.06
N LEU A 267 -3.45 3.97 -26.20
CA LEU A 267 -3.72 5.09 -25.29
C LEU A 267 -2.58 5.33 -24.28
N LEU A 268 -1.77 4.31 -24.00
CA LEU A 268 -0.57 4.41 -23.17
C LEU A 268 0.63 5.02 -23.93
N HIS A 269 0.54 5.16 -25.26
CA HIS A 269 1.60 5.73 -26.07
C HIS A 269 1.88 7.19 -25.68
N PRO A 270 3.16 7.62 -25.57
CA PRO A 270 3.50 8.99 -25.19
C PRO A 270 2.83 10.07 -26.05
N ALA A 271 2.59 9.80 -27.34
CA ALA A 271 1.85 10.72 -28.20
C ALA A 271 0.39 10.88 -27.73
N MET A 272 -0.33 9.79 -27.47
CA MET A 272 -1.72 9.84 -26.99
C MET A 272 -1.82 10.48 -25.59
N LEU A 273 -0.89 10.12 -24.70
CA LEU A 273 -0.78 10.77 -23.39
C LEU A 273 -0.49 12.26 -23.50
N SER A 274 0.28 12.69 -24.50
CA SER A 274 0.59 14.11 -24.68
C SER A 274 -0.66 14.93 -25.02
N MET A 275 -1.58 14.42 -25.83
CA MET A 275 -2.87 15.09 -26.10
C MET A 275 -3.64 15.31 -24.79
N ARG A 276 -3.78 14.24 -24.00
CA ARG A 276 -4.45 14.31 -22.70
C ARG A 276 -3.82 15.36 -21.79
N TYR A 277 -2.48 15.39 -21.71
CA TYR A 277 -1.77 16.34 -20.86
C TYR A 277 -1.83 17.78 -21.35
N LEU A 278 -1.87 18.01 -22.66
CA LEU A 278 -2.11 19.35 -23.22
C LEU A 278 -3.50 19.85 -22.79
N THR A 279 -4.54 19.01 -22.91
CA THR A 279 -5.88 19.35 -22.45
C THR A 279 -5.94 19.57 -20.94
N ASP A 280 -5.37 18.67 -20.14
CA ASP A 280 -5.36 18.75 -18.67
C ASP A 280 -4.61 20.00 -18.17
N ALA A 281 -3.55 20.42 -18.87
CA ALA A 281 -2.77 21.61 -18.56
C ALA A 281 -3.34 22.89 -19.20
N ASN A 282 -4.46 22.79 -19.94
CA ASN A 282 -5.05 23.89 -20.70
C ASN A 282 -4.05 24.57 -21.66
N LEU A 283 -3.23 23.75 -22.33
CA LEU A 283 -2.26 24.17 -23.34
C LEU A 283 -2.86 24.03 -24.75
N PRO A 284 -2.36 24.78 -25.76
CA PRO A 284 -2.89 24.71 -27.11
C PRO A 284 -2.69 23.33 -27.76
N ASP A 285 -3.76 22.75 -28.31
CA ASP A 285 -3.74 21.46 -29.02
C ASP A 285 -2.76 21.46 -30.22
N GLY A 286 -2.54 22.63 -30.82
CA GLY A 286 -1.57 22.83 -31.90
C GLY A 286 -0.12 22.48 -31.52
N LEU A 287 0.21 22.31 -30.24
CA LEU A 287 1.51 21.81 -29.79
C LEU A 287 1.69 20.32 -30.09
N HIS A 288 0.62 19.53 -30.15
CA HIS A 288 0.70 18.08 -30.29
C HIS A 288 1.45 17.63 -31.54
N ARG A 289 1.19 18.27 -32.70
CA ARG A 289 1.91 17.97 -33.95
C ARG A 289 3.43 18.10 -33.80
N TRP A 290 3.90 19.03 -32.97
CA TRP A 290 5.32 19.27 -32.74
C TRP A 290 5.90 18.28 -31.74
N VAL A 291 5.11 17.87 -30.74
CA VAL A 291 5.43 16.76 -29.84
C VAL A 291 5.65 15.47 -30.62
N CYS A 292 4.73 15.12 -31.54
CA CYS A 292 4.87 13.94 -32.40
C CYS A 292 6.13 13.99 -33.27
N ARG A 293 6.39 15.12 -33.96
CA ARG A 293 7.61 15.29 -34.77
C ARG A 293 8.89 15.16 -33.95
N LEU A 294 8.88 15.57 -32.69
CA LEU A 294 10.03 15.42 -31.80
C LEU A 294 10.26 13.94 -31.45
N MET A 295 9.17 13.18 -31.22
CA MET A 295 9.23 11.75 -30.92
C MET A 295 9.67 10.88 -32.10
N GLU A 296 9.39 11.30 -33.35
CA GLU A 296 9.84 10.61 -34.57
C GLU A 296 11.35 10.65 -34.77
N ARG A 297 12.05 11.56 -34.07
CA ARG A 297 13.50 11.66 -34.20
C ARG A 297 14.16 10.43 -33.58
N PRO A 298 15.06 9.75 -34.32
CA PRO A 298 15.70 8.53 -33.83
C PRO A 298 16.52 8.84 -32.58
N GLN A 299 16.03 8.35 -31.44
CA GLN A 299 16.78 8.40 -30.20
C GLN A 299 17.82 7.28 -30.25
N LYS A 300 19.11 7.61 -30.10
CA LYS A 300 20.16 6.60 -29.93
C LYS A 300 20.01 5.97 -28.55
N SER A 301 19.06 5.05 -28.39
CA SER A 301 18.93 4.28 -27.17
C SER A 301 20.07 3.26 -27.11
N LYS A 302 20.98 3.42 -26.15
CA LYS A 302 21.81 2.28 -25.72
C LYS A 302 20.84 1.22 -25.23
N ARG A 303 20.84 0.03 -25.85
CA ARG A 303 20.03 -1.09 -25.36
C ARG A 303 20.58 -1.48 -24.00
N ASP A 304 19.84 -1.16 -22.95
CA ASP A 304 20.11 -1.72 -21.63
C ASP A 304 19.88 -3.24 -21.70
N PRO A 305 20.78 -4.07 -21.16
CA PRO A 305 20.69 -5.52 -21.22
C PRO A 305 19.53 -6.10 -20.36
N SER A 306 18.88 -5.29 -19.54
CA SER A 306 17.82 -5.71 -18.61
C SER A 306 16.43 -5.22 -19.02
N PRO A 307 15.35 -5.97 -18.75
CA PRO A 307 13.98 -5.51 -19.03
C PRO A 307 13.66 -4.24 -18.22
N ALA A 308 13.62 -3.11 -18.90
CA ALA A 308 13.29 -1.81 -18.32
C ALA A 308 11.77 -1.59 -18.36
N LEU A 309 11.21 -1.16 -17.23
CA LEU A 309 9.82 -0.72 -17.14
C LEU A 309 9.71 0.67 -17.78
N PRO A 310 8.93 0.83 -18.86
CA PRO A 310 8.81 2.13 -19.52
C PRO A 310 8.12 3.18 -18.64
N ARG A 311 8.45 4.46 -18.87
CA ARG A 311 7.88 5.62 -18.18
C ARG A 311 7.11 6.52 -19.14
N HIS A 312 6.05 5.98 -19.75
CA HIS A 312 5.34 6.68 -20.82
C HIS A 312 4.73 8.01 -20.37
N ASP A 313 4.25 8.11 -19.12
CA ASP A 313 3.70 9.35 -18.56
C ASP A 313 4.77 10.43 -18.41
N VAL A 314 5.92 10.10 -17.83
CA VAL A 314 7.04 11.04 -17.69
C VAL A 314 7.60 11.43 -19.05
N GLN A 315 7.70 10.47 -19.98
CA GLN A 315 8.12 10.75 -21.36
C GLN A 315 7.16 11.75 -22.02
N ALA A 316 5.85 11.53 -21.97
CA ALA A 316 4.88 12.44 -22.58
C ALA A 316 5.01 13.87 -22.05
N ALA A 317 5.09 14.04 -20.72
CA ALA A 317 5.28 15.34 -20.08
C ALA A 317 6.62 15.99 -20.49
N ALA A 318 7.71 15.21 -20.52
CA ALA A 318 9.01 15.70 -20.93
C ALA A 318 9.02 16.19 -22.39
N HIS A 319 8.38 15.46 -23.31
CA HIS A 319 8.30 15.90 -24.70
C HIS A 319 7.48 17.19 -24.85
N ILE A 320 6.37 17.37 -24.10
CA ILE A 320 5.62 18.63 -24.11
C ILE A 320 6.52 19.79 -23.66
N ILE A 321 7.22 19.63 -22.53
CA ILE A 321 8.11 20.67 -21.99
C ILE A 321 9.20 21.02 -23.00
N VAL A 322 9.90 20.01 -23.55
CA VAL A 322 10.96 20.23 -24.53
C VAL A 322 10.41 20.90 -25.80
N THR A 323 9.24 20.48 -26.29
CA THR A 323 8.59 21.11 -27.43
C THR A 323 8.28 22.58 -27.16
N MET A 324 7.73 22.92 -25.98
CA MET A 324 7.48 24.31 -25.61
C MET A 324 8.77 25.13 -25.54
N LYS A 325 9.82 24.59 -24.90
CA LYS A 325 11.13 25.27 -24.85
C LYS A 325 11.68 25.55 -26.25
N LEU A 326 11.58 24.59 -27.17
CA LEU A 326 12.09 24.76 -28.54
C LEU A 326 11.25 25.74 -29.38
N ILE A 327 9.92 25.72 -29.27
CA ILE A 327 9.04 26.57 -30.09
C ILE A 327 9.08 28.02 -29.62
N PHE A 328 9.04 28.24 -28.31
CA PHE A 328 8.96 29.58 -27.73
C PHE A 328 10.33 30.15 -27.34
N GLY A 329 11.41 29.37 -27.49
CA GLY A 329 12.75 29.77 -27.09
C GLY A 329 12.88 29.97 -25.58
N LEU A 330 12.19 29.13 -24.79
CA LEU A 330 12.19 29.28 -23.33
C LEU A 330 13.53 28.82 -22.75
N ASP A 331 14.23 29.73 -22.10
CA ASP A 331 15.56 29.52 -21.51
C ASP A 331 15.60 29.77 -20.00
N ASP A 332 14.45 30.04 -19.37
CA ASP A 332 14.31 30.33 -17.94
C ASP A 332 15.04 31.61 -17.49
N HIS A 333 15.53 32.44 -18.43
CA HIS A 333 16.23 33.70 -18.17
C HIS A 333 15.52 34.88 -18.85
N THR A 334 15.28 34.77 -20.15
CA THR A 334 14.73 35.84 -20.98
C THR A 334 13.35 36.27 -20.50
N GLU A 335 12.53 35.32 -20.03
CA GLU A 335 11.17 35.57 -19.54
C GLU A 335 11.17 36.44 -18.27
N TRP A 336 12.14 36.21 -17.39
CA TRP A 336 12.30 37.00 -16.17
C TRP A 336 12.86 38.40 -16.46
N GLU A 337 13.84 38.50 -17.37
CA GLU A 337 14.41 39.78 -17.79
C GLU A 337 13.37 40.68 -18.46
N LEU A 338 12.62 40.15 -19.43
CA LEU A 338 11.54 40.88 -20.10
C LEU A 338 10.48 41.32 -19.09
N SER A 339 10.15 40.48 -18.11
CA SER A 339 9.18 40.84 -17.08
C SER A 339 9.65 41.96 -16.13
N ASN A 340 10.94 42.23 -16.00
CA ASN A 340 11.44 43.36 -15.19
C ASN A 340 11.35 44.69 -15.95
N LYS A 341 11.30 44.65 -17.29
CA LYS A 341 11.18 45.82 -18.16
C LYS A 341 9.73 46.31 -18.29
N VAL A 342 8.74 45.45 -18.00
CA VAL A 342 7.31 45.83 -17.96
C VAL A 342 7.08 46.74 -16.76
N THR A 343 7.00 48.05 -16.99
CA THR A 343 6.70 49.04 -15.95
C THR A 343 5.19 49.08 -15.67
N PRO A 344 4.76 49.28 -14.41
CA PRO A 344 3.33 49.32 -14.06
C PRO A 344 2.57 50.56 -14.56
N HIS A 345 3.25 51.51 -15.20
CA HIS A 345 2.73 52.84 -15.51
C HIS A 345 2.49 53.12 -17.00
N ASP A 346 2.70 52.16 -17.89
CA ASP A 346 2.39 52.33 -19.31
C ASP A 346 1.15 51.51 -19.72
N PRO A 347 -0.05 52.10 -19.76
CA PRO A 347 -1.28 51.41 -20.14
C PRO A 347 -1.40 51.15 -21.65
N SER A 348 -0.42 51.60 -22.45
CA SER A 348 -0.46 51.53 -23.92
C SER A 348 -0.02 50.17 -24.49
N GLU A 349 0.78 49.39 -23.75
CA GLU A 349 1.20 48.06 -24.18
C GLU A 349 0.76 47.00 -23.16
N ASN A 350 -0.19 46.15 -23.55
CA ASN A 350 -0.61 44.94 -22.81
C ASN A 350 0.50 43.88 -22.79
N LEU A 351 1.69 44.22 -22.29
CA LEU A 351 2.82 43.30 -22.20
C LEU A 351 2.58 42.26 -21.12
N PHE A 352 2.84 41.00 -21.44
CA PHE A 352 2.75 39.90 -20.50
C PHE A 352 3.90 39.94 -19.48
N SER A 353 3.59 40.10 -18.20
CA SER A 353 4.57 39.98 -17.11
C SER A 353 4.59 38.54 -16.56
N PHE A 354 5.63 37.79 -16.92
CA PHE A 354 5.85 36.43 -16.39
C PHE A 354 5.95 36.42 -14.86
N ARG A 355 6.64 37.40 -14.25
CA ARG A 355 6.79 37.50 -12.79
C ARG A 355 5.45 37.71 -12.08
N ARG A 356 4.58 38.55 -12.64
CA ARG A 356 3.23 38.77 -12.10
C ARG A 356 2.39 37.51 -12.24
N TRP A 357 2.39 36.88 -13.42
CA TRP A 357 1.69 35.62 -13.66
C TRP A 357 2.17 34.53 -12.69
N PHE A 358 3.48 34.33 -12.55
CA PHE A 358 4.07 33.32 -11.68
C PHE A 358 3.66 33.50 -10.21
N ARG A 359 3.68 34.75 -9.70
CA ARG A 359 3.20 35.06 -8.34
C ARG A 359 1.71 34.76 -8.16
N LEU A 360 0.88 35.18 -9.12
CA LEU A 360 -0.57 34.97 -9.06
C LEU A 360 -0.93 33.48 -9.12
N MET A 361 -0.30 32.75 -10.05
CA MET A 361 -0.49 31.31 -10.20
C MET A 361 0.07 30.55 -9.01
N GLY A 362 1.24 30.92 -8.48
CA GLY A 362 1.80 30.32 -7.27
C GLY A 362 0.88 30.51 -6.06
N ALA A 363 0.31 31.71 -5.88
CA ALA A 363 -0.66 31.96 -4.82
C ALA A 363 -1.96 31.17 -5.01
N ALA A 364 -2.45 31.03 -6.25
CA ALA A 364 -3.62 30.22 -6.57
C ALA A 364 -3.37 28.72 -6.30
N LEU A 365 -2.20 28.21 -6.71
CA LEU A 365 -1.77 26.85 -6.48
C LEU A 365 -1.69 26.54 -4.98
N GLY A 366 -1.03 27.40 -4.19
CA GLY A 366 -0.94 27.22 -2.74
C GLY A 366 -2.32 27.22 -2.05
N ARG A 367 -3.26 28.07 -2.50
CA ARG A 367 -4.65 28.02 -2.00
C ARG A 367 -5.35 26.71 -2.35
N ALA A 368 -5.16 26.21 -3.57
CA ALA A 368 -5.75 24.96 -4.03
C ALA A 368 -5.19 23.75 -3.26
N GLU A 369 -3.87 23.72 -3.01
CA GLU A 369 -3.22 22.69 -2.20
C GLU A 369 -3.72 22.71 -0.76
N GLN A 370 -3.78 23.89 -0.13
CA GLN A 370 -4.30 24.01 1.23
C GLN A 370 -5.77 23.59 1.33
N LYS A 371 -6.59 23.91 0.32
CA LYS A 371 -7.98 23.42 0.26
C LYS A 371 -8.02 21.91 0.16
N ARG A 372 -7.22 21.32 -0.72
CA ARG A 372 -7.10 19.86 -0.89
C ARG A 372 -6.67 19.18 0.41
N ASP A 373 -5.70 19.75 1.13
CA ASP A 373 -5.20 19.17 2.38
C ASP A 373 -6.22 19.30 3.52
N ARG A 374 -6.99 20.40 3.56
CA ARG A 374 -8.15 20.52 4.48
C ARG A 374 -9.22 19.50 4.16
N ASP A 375 -9.57 19.33 2.88
CA ASP A 375 -10.57 18.33 2.46
C ASP A 375 -10.08 16.91 2.75
N MET A 376 -8.78 16.66 2.55
CA MET A 376 -8.13 15.42 2.98
C MET A 376 -8.22 15.25 4.50
N ALA A 377 -7.88 16.24 5.31
CA ALA A 377 -7.98 16.15 6.77
C ALA A 377 -9.42 15.96 7.28
N ARG A 378 -10.41 16.47 6.54
CA ARG A 378 -11.84 16.27 6.81
C ARG A 378 -12.32 14.86 6.46
N LYS A 379 -11.71 14.18 5.49
CA LYS A 379 -11.99 12.75 5.24
C LYS A 379 -11.72 11.99 6.53
N GLN A 380 -12.68 11.17 6.96
CA GLN A 380 -12.59 10.47 8.24
C GLN A 380 -11.60 9.29 8.09
N TRP A 381 -10.31 9.54 8.31
CA TRP A 381 -9.26 8.51 8.31
C TRP A 381 -9.20 7.70 9.60
N LYS A 382 -10.12 7.96 10.54
CA LYS A 382 -10.18 7.21 11.79
C LYS A 382 -10.71 5.82 11.48
N PRO A 383 -9.93 4.77 11.79
CA PRO A 383 -10.37 3.43 11.49
C PRO A 383 -11.62 3.11 12.28
N LYS A 384 -12.67 2.69 11.56
CA LYS A 384 -13.93 2.26 12.17
C LYS A 384 -13.74 1.01 13.03
N LYS A 385 -12.73 0.19 12.69
CA LYS A 385 -12.35 -1.02 13.44
C LYS A 385 -11.14 -0.72 14.33
N PRO A 386 -11.25 -0.82 15.67
CA PRO A 386 -10.11 -0.60 16.56
C PRO A 386 -9.06 -1.70 16.37
N ILE A 387 -7.78 -1.30 16.28
CA ILE A 387 -6.65 -2.24 16.28
C ILE A 387 -6.45 -2.74 17.72
N PHE A 388 -6.70 -4.02 17.96
CA PHE A 388 -6.42 -4.63 19.25
C PHE A 388 -4.90 -4.95 19.36
N LEU A 389 -4.14 -4.03 19.96
CA LEU A 389 -2.78 -4.32 20.41
C LEU A 389 -2.83 -5.21 21.65
N ARG A 390 -2.32 -6.45 21.55
CA ARG A 390 -1.97 -7.24 22.74
C ARG A 390 -0.83 -6.52 23.47
N ARG A 391 -1.13 -5.78 24.54
CA ARG A 391 -0.11 -5.37 25.52
C ARG A 391 0.56 -6.64 26.04
N LYS A 392 1.87 -6.76 25.84
CA LYS A 392 2.68 -7.72 26.61
C LYS A 392 2.47 -7.36 28.07
N LEU A 393 1.88 -8.26 28.85
CA LEU A 393 1.99 -8.20 30.30
C LEU A 393 3.48 -8.27 30.61
N ALA A 394 4.06 -7.16 31.07
CA ALA A 394 5.39 -7.17 31.64
C ALA A 394 5.35 -8.05 32.89
N CYS A 395 6.06 -9.17 32.87
CA CYS A 395 6.30 -9.98 34.05
C CYS A 395 7.24 -9.23 35.02
N SER A 396 6.85 -9.29 36.29
CA SER A 396 7.64 -9.06 37.53
C SER A 396 8.42 -7.75 37.65
N ALA A 397 7.82 -6.77 38.32
CA ALA A 397 8.58 -5.87 39.19
C ALA A 397 9.05 -6.68 40.41
N MET A 398 10.36 -6.93 40.51
CA MET A 398 10.97 -7.37 41.76
C MET A 398 10.90 -6.20 42.75
N LYS A 399 10.14 -6.35 43.83
CA LYS A 399 10.26 -5.50 45.01
C LYS A 399 11.54 -5.91 45.74
N THR A 400 12.59 -5.10 45.64
CA THR A 400 13.71 -5.15 46.57
C THR A 400 13.22 -4.68 47.94
N LYS A 401 13.25 -5.57 48.93
CA LYS A 401 13.15 -5.22 50.35
C LYS A 401 14.38 -4.42 50.72
N SER A 402 14.19 -3.21 51.22
CA SER A 402 15.20 -2.49 52.01
C SER A 402 15.25 -3.12 53.40
N GLU A 403 16.32 -3.85 53.70
CA GLU A 403 16.66 -4.22 55.07
C GLU A 403 17.36 -3.02 55.72
N ASN A 404 16.76 -2.54 56.80
CA ASN A 404 17.34 -1.55 57.71
C ASN A 404 18.50 -2.21 58.46
N LEU A 405 19.72 -1.68 58.30
CA LEU A 405 20.78 -1.88 59.30
C LEU A 405 20.44 -1.02 60.53
N LYS A 406 20.45 -1.67 61.69
CA LYS A 406 20.77 -1.06 62.98
C LYS A 406 22.27 -1.18 63.20
#